data_AF-A0A1B8P4H9-F1
#
_entry.id   AF-A0A1B8P4H9-F1
#
_cell.length_a   1.000
_cell.length_b   1.000
_cell.length_c   1.000
_cell.angle_alpha   90.00
_cell.angle_beta   90.00
_cell.angle_gamma   90.00
#
_symmetry.space_group_name_H-M   'P 1'
#
loop_
_entity.id
_entity.type
_entity.pdbx_description
1 polymer ?
#
loop_
_entity_poly.entity_id
_entity_poly.type
_entity_poly.pdbx_seq_one_letter_code
_entity_poly.pdbx_strand_id
1 'polypeptide(L)'
;MMSEALEDVAAGRTAMHGALNWVGMDGISLPVRVAEHPVDARVAASVSLDDPAARGIHMSRLYLLLEELAERELEMSRIAGLLENFLASHAGLSRRARLFLTGELTLRRPALVSPLAGWKGYPVALRSWREGNSVETQLELKVGYSSTCPCSAALARQLIQQQFDRDFGGESLDHASIRDWLGESHGILATPTVSAVRRGSRCGWPMESIRRPGLT
;
A
#
# COMPACT_ATOMS: atom_id res chain seq x y z
N MET A 1 -17.62 55.13 -3.21
CA MET A 1 -17.05 53.76 -3.31
C MET A 1 -18.18 52.79 -3.05
N MET A 2 -18.70 52.16 -4.11
CA MET A 2 -19.68 51.09 -3.98
C MET A 2 -18.91 49.79 -3.76
N SER A 3 -19.14 49.14 -2.63
CA SER A 3 -18.68 47.77 -2.39
C SER A 3 -19.58 46.82 -3.17
N GLU A 4 -19.12 46.31 -4.31
CA GLU A 4 -19.71 45.12 -4.91
C GLU A 4 -19.41 43.93 -3.99
N ALA A 5 -20.42 43.53 -3.23
CA ALA A 5 -20.38 42.29 -2.47
C ALA A 5 -20.39 41.14 -3.49
N LEU A 6 -19.29 40.40 -3.57
CA LEU A 6 -19.20 39.18 -4.35
C LEU A 6 -20.27 38.21 -3.85
N GLU A 7 -21.14 37.79 -4.74
CA GLU A 7 -22.21 36.84 -4.45
C GLU A 7 -21.58 35.48 -4.10
N ASP A 8 -21.93 34.96 -2.93
CA ASP A 8 -21.47 33.65 -2.46
C ASP A 8 -21.96 32.56 -3.43
N VAL A 9 -21.03 31.91 -4.13
CA VAL A 9 -21.33 30.84 -5.09
C VAL A 9 -22.02 29.65 -4.40
N ALA A 10 -21.86 29.46 -3.08
CA ALA A 10 -22.62 28.48 -2.30
C ALA A 10 -24.12 28.84 -2.15
N ALA A 11 -24.49 30.10 -2.40
CA ALA A 11 -25.88 30.57 -2.44
C ALA A 11 -26.55 30.32 -3.81
N GLY A 12 -25.78 30.03 -4.86
CA GLY A 12 -26.27 29.75 -6.21
C GLY A 12 -27.19 28.54 -6.28
N ARG A 13 -28.46 28.75 -6.60
CA ARG A 13 -29.54 27.75 -6.56
C ARG A 13 -29.50 26.84 -7.79
N THR A 14 -28.93 25.64 -7.62
CA THR A 14 -29.25 24.48 -8.45
C THR A 14 -29.54 23.30 -7.53
N ALA A 15 -30.81 22.93 -7.37
CA ALA A 15 -31.23 21.91 -6.41
C ALA A 15 -31.11 20.51 -7.04
N MET A 16 -29.90 19.95 -7.02
CA MET A 16 -29.73 18.51 -7.19
C MET A 16 -30.06 17.83 -5.87
N HIS A 17 -31.20 17.15 -5.81
CA HIS A 17 -31.64 16.38 -4.65
C HIS A 17 -31.13 14.94 -4.77
N GLY A 18 -30.34 14.50 -3.80
CA GLY A 18 -29.86 13.12 -3.71
C GLY A 18 -28.87 12.96 -2.57
N ALA A 19 -28.98 11.88 -1.81
CA ALA A 19 -27.96 11.52 -0.82
C ALA A 19 -26.62 11.25 -1.54
N LEU A 20 -25.54 11.84 -1.05
CA LEU A 20 -24.20 11.56 -1.59
C LEU A 20 -23.61 10.37 -0.84
N ASN A 21 -23.13 9.40 -1.61
CA ASN A 21 -22.52 8.20 -1.03
C ASN A 21 -21.32 8.54 -0.14
N TRP A 22 -20.47 9.47 -0.60
CA TRP A 22 -19.28 9.91 0.13
C TRP A 22 -18.95 11.36 -0.20
N VAL A 23 -18.67 12.17 0.82
CA VAL A 23 -18.19 13.55 0.73
C VAL A 23 -17.02 13.73 1.68
N GLY A 24 -15.98 14.43 1.25
CA GLY A 24 -14.80 14.66 2.06
C GLY A 24 -13.62 15.18 1.25
N MET A 25 -12.42 14.88 1.72
CA MET A 25 -11.16 15.35 1.14
C MET A 25 -10.28 14.17 0.73
N ASP A 26 -9.43 14.40 -0.27
CA ASP A 26 -8.48 13.43 -0.80
C ASP A 26 -7.11 14.08 -1.00
N GLY A 27 -6.06 13.26 -1.03
CA GLY A 27 -4.69 13.69 -1.30
C GLY A 27 -4.01 14.47 -0.17
N ILE A 28 -4.56 14.47 1.04
CA ILE A 28 -3.99 15.17 2.20
C ILE A 28 -2.65 14.52 2.56
N SER A 29 -1.59 15.33 2.62
CA SER A 29 -0.30 14.89 3.16
C SER A 29 -0.37 14.84 4.68
N LEU A 30 -0.12 13.67 5.25
CA LEU A 30 -0.16 13.45 6.70
C LEU A 30 1.04 12.57 7.11
N PRO A 31 2.00 13.10 7.89
CA PRO A 31 3.08 12.28 8.45
C PRO A 31 2.48 11.34 9.50
N VAL A 32 2.79 10.05 9.41
CA VAL A 32 2.35 9.03 10.37
C VAL A 32 3.52 8.10 10.71
N ARG A 33 3.35 7.21 11.69
CA ARG A 33 4.31 6.15 12.00
C ARG A 33 3.68 4.77 11.77
N VAL A 34 4.45 3.88 11.14
CA VAL A 34 4.09 2.49 10.88
C VAL A 34 5.23 1.60 11.33
N ALA A 35 4.97 0.73 12.30
CA ALA A 35 5.96 -0.08 12.99
C ALA A 35 7.16 0.79 13.43
N GLU A 36 6.88 1.93 14.07
CA GLU A 36 7.87 2.90 14.56
C GLU A 36 8.63 3.69 13.47
N HIS A 37 8.40 3.41 12.19
CA HIS A 37 9.05 4.12 11.08
C HIS A 37 8.17 5.27 10.58
N PRO A 38 8.74 6.45 10.30
CA PRO A 38 7.99 7.55 9.70
C PRO A 38 7.56 7.18 8.28
N VAL A 39 6.32 7.54 7.94
CA VAL A 39 5.74 7.38 6.60
C VAL A 39 5.03 8.68 6.24
N ASP A 40 5.44 9.28 5.13
CA ASP A 40 4.72 10.40 4.51
C ASP A 40 3.50 9.85 3.78
N ALA A 41 2.34 9.93 4.42
CA ALA A 41 1.14 9.32 3.89
C ALA A 41 0.27 10.30 3.09
N ARG A 42 -0.44 9.77 2.10
CA ARG A 42 -1.55 10.43 1.41
C ARG A 42 -2.86 9.88 1.92
N VAL A 43 -3.71 10.78 2.41
CA VAL A 43 -4.94 10.44 3.13
C VAL A 43 -6.17 10.97 2.39
N ALA A 44 -7.17 10.10 2.29
CA ALA A 44 -8.54 10.46 1.95
C ALA A 44 -9.43 10.22 3.18
N ALA A 45 -10.15 11.26 3.60
CA ALA A 45 -11.10 11.21 4.70
C ALA A 45 -12.49 11.58 4.17
N SER A 46 -13.49 10.74 4.43
CA SER A 46 -14.85 10.99 3.93
C SER A 46 -15.92 10.47 4.87
N VAL A 47 -17.10 11.09 4.80
CA VAL A 47 -18.33 10.63 5.45
C VAL A 47 -19.47 10.55 4.43
N SER A 48 -20.54 9.83 4.72
CA SER A 48 -21.76 9.88 3.90
C SER A 48 -22.51 11.20 4.12
N LEU A 49 -23.29 11.64 3.12
CA LEU A 49 -24.29 12.70 3.31
C LEU A 49 -25.67 12.08 3.14
N ASP A 50 -26.27 11.72 4.26
CA ASP A 50 -27.49 10.92 4.31
C ASP A 50 -28.77 11.76 4.27
N ASP A 51 -28.70 13.03 4.69
CA ASP A 51 -29.81 13.98 4.58
C ASP A 51 -29.92 14.52 3.14
N PRO A 52 -30.99 14.19 2.39
CA PRO A 52 -31.17 14.66 1.01
C PRO A 52 -31.45 16.17 0.90
N ALA A 53 -31.82 16.83 2.00
CA ALA A 53 -32.02 18.27 2.07
C ALA A 53 -30.73 19.03 2.40
N ALA A 54 -29.72 18.35 2.93
CA ALA A 54 -28.43 18.94 3.24
C ALA A 54 -27.63 19.18 1.96
N ARG A 55 -27.01 20.37 1.86
CA ARG A 55 -26.21 20.76 0.68
C ARG A 55 -24.76 20.25 0.72
N GLY A 56 -24.27 19.83 1.89
CA GLY A 56 -22.88 19.43 2.07
C GLY A 56 -22.50 19.18 3.53
N ILE A 57 -21.19 19.02 3.75
CA ILE A 57 -20.58 18.82 5.08
C ILE A 57 -19.55 19.90 5.39
N HIS A 58 -19.23 20.08 6.67
CA HIS A 58 -18.11 20.92 7.08
C HIS A 58 -16.78 20.16 6.93
N MET A 59 -16.21 20.16 5.73
CA MET A 59 -14.98 19.40 5.41
C MET A 59 -13.80 19.70 6.35
N SER A 60 -13.65 20.94 6.81
CA SER A 60 -12.57 21.32 7.74
C SER A 60 -12.59 20.53 9.04
N ARG A 61 -13.74 20.02 9.49
CA ARG A 61 -13.83 19.15 10.68
C ARG A 61 -13.07 17.85 10.48
N LEU A 62 -13.16 17.24 9.30
CA LEU A 62 -12.39 16.03 8.98
C LEU A 62 -10.89 16.32 9.00
N TYR A 63 -10.47 17.48 8.47
CA TYR A 63 -9.06 17.87 8.40
C TYR A 63 -8.46 18.04 9.78
N LEU A 64 -9.15 18.77 10.66
CA LEU A 64 -8.70 19.00 12.03
C LEU A 64 -8.61 17.71 12.84
N LEU A 65 -9.54 16.77 12.62
CA LEU A 65 -9.53 15.48 13.30
C LEU A 65 -8.39 14.57 12.82
N LEU A 66 -7.90 14.71 11.57
CA LEU A 66 -6.74 13.95 11.08
C LEU A 66 -5.45 14.23 11.87
N GLU A 67 -5.37 15.37 12.56
CA GLU A 67 -4.26 15.72 13.45
C GLU A 67 -4.05 14.67 14.56
N GLU A 68 -5.10 13.93 14.93
CA GLU A 68 -5.01 12.83 15.89
C GLU A 68 -4.07 11.70 15.45
N LEU A 69 -3.79 11.58 14.16
CA LEU A 69 -2.86 10.61 13.57
C LEU A 69 -1.48 11.20 13.24
N ALA A 70 -1.36 12.53 13.22
CA ALA A 70 -0.12 13.20 12.83
C ALA A 70 1.04 12.77 13.73
N GLU A 71 2.13 12.34 13.10
CA GLU A 71 3.40 11.89 13.73
C GLU A 71 3.25 10.73 14.73
N ARG A 72 2.10 10.07 14.76
CA ARG A 72 1.76 9.00 15.72
C ARG A 72 1.74 7.63 15.05
N GLU A 73 1.89 6.60 15.87
CA GLU A 73 1.76 5.21 15.43
C GLU A 73 0.32 4.91 14.99
N LEU A 74 0.18 4.29 13.81
CA LEU A 74 -1.09 3.85 13.28
C LEU A 74 -1.61 2.61 14.02
N GLU A 75 -2.31 2.88 15.12
CA GLU A 75 -3.02 1.86 15.90
C GLU A 75 -4.47 1.71 15.44
N MET A 76 -4.97 0.47 15.39
CA MET A 76 -6.36 0.21 14.98
C MET A 76 -7.38 0.91 15.90
N SER A 77 -7.11 0.99 17.20
CA SER A 77 -7.92 1.72 18.19
C SER A 77 -8.05 3.20 17.86
N ARG A 78 -6.95 3.82 17.45
CA ARG A 78 -6.90 5.24 17.07
C ARG A 78 -7.68 5.51 15.80
N ILE A 79 -7.55 4.63 14.81
CA ILE A 79 -8.31 4.73 13.55
C ILE A 79 -9.81 4.60 13.82
N ALA A 80 -10.22 3.65 14.67
CA ALA A 80 -11.63 3.49 15.01
C ALA A 80 -12.19 4.70 15.78
N GLY A 81 -11.44 5.23 16.74
CA GLY A 81 -11.80 6.46 17.46
C GLY A 81 -11.91 7.65 16.52
N LEU A 82 -10.98 7.81 15.58
CA LEU A 82 -11.04 8.86 14.56
C LEU A 82 -12.30 8.74 13.69
N LEU A 83 -12.64 7.54 13.22
CA LEU A 83 -13.87 7.30 12.44
C LEU A 83 -15.13 7.60 13.26
N GLU A 84 -15.11 7.35 14.56
CA GLU A 84 -16.17 7.76 15.47
C GLU A 84 -16.27 9.28 15.58
N ASN A 85 -15.14 9.96 15.75
CA ASN A 85 -15.07 11.42 15.83
C ASN A 85 -15.53 12.07 14.52
N PHE A 86 -15.26 11.46 13.36
CA PHE A 86 -15.81 11.90 12.07
C PHE A 86 -17.34 11.88 12.09
N LEU A 87 -17.97 10.80 12.56
CA LEU A 87 -19.43 10.70 12.66
C LEU A 87 -20.01 11.63 13.72
N ALA A 88 -19.40 11.70 14.90
CA ALA A 88 -19.84 12.57 15.98
C ALA A 88 -19.81 14.06 15.58
N SER A 89 -18.74 14.48 14.88
CA SER A 89 -18.62 15.84 14.35
C SER A 89 -19.58 16.16 13.19
N HIS A 90 -20.22 15.14 12.60
CA HIS A 90 -21.22 15.25 11.53
C HIS A 90 -22.56 14.62 11.94
N ALA A 91 -22.88 14.65 13.24
CA ALA A 91 -24.11 14.10 13.77
C ALA A 91 -25.34 14.71 13.06
N GLY A 92 -26.29 13.85 12.71
CA GLY A 92 -27.50 14.23 11.95
C GLY A 92 -27.31 14.29 10.43
N LEU A 93 -26.08 14.33 9.92
CA LEU A 93 -25.79 14.36 8.47
C LEU A 93 -25.22 13.05 7.96
N SER A 94 -24.44 12.34 8.77
CA SER A 94 -23.62 11.21 8.35
C SER A 94 -23.79 10.01 9.27
N ARG A 95 -23.93 8.82 8.68
CA ARG A 95 -23.99 7.52 9.38
C ARG A 95 -22.81 6.60 9.06
N ARG A 96 -22.01 6.95 8.05
CA ARG A 96 -20.85 6.17 7.60
C ARG A 96 -19.63 7.05 7.46
N ALA A 97 -18.48 6.52 7.85
CA ALA A 97 -17.19 7.21 7.77
C ALA A 97 -16.14 6.28 7.18
N ARG A 98 -15.18 6.83 6.45
CA ARG A 98 -14.04 6.07 5.93
C ARG A 98 -12.76 6.89 5.95
N LEU A 99 -11.65 6.18 6.11
CA LEU A 99 -10.29 6.68 6.08
C LEU A 99 -9.47 5.77 5.17
N PHE A 100 -8.92 6.34 4.10
CA PHE A 100 -7.96 5.67 3.23
C PHE A 100 -6.60 6.34 3.36
N LEU A 101 -5.57 5.53 3.52
CA LEU A 101 -4.20 5.98 3.68
C LEU A 101 -3.30 5.19 2.74
N THR A 102 -2.40 5.88 2.04
CA THR A 102 -1.36 5.25 1.22
C THR A 102 -0.02 5.87 1.52
N GLY A 103 1.06 5.11 1.44
CA GLY A 103 2.42 5.62 1.69
C GLY A 103 3.47 4.60 1.30
N GLU A 104 4.73 4.94 1.55
CA GLU A 104 5.87 4.05 1.32
C GLU A 104 6.66 3.87 2.60
N LEU A 105 6.66 2.64 3.13
CA LEU A 105 7.46 2.24 4.27
C LEU A 105 8.89 1.98 3.82
N THR A 106 9.83 2.82 4.25
CA THR A 106 11.25 2.70 3.85
C THR A 106 12.05 2.00 4.93
N LEU A 107 12.59 0.82 4.62
CA LEU A 107 13.33 -0.03 5.58
C LEU A 107 14.76 -0.27 5.12
N ARG A 108 15.69 -0.34 6.07
CA ARG A 108 17.09 -0.72 5.83
C ARG A 108 17.19 -2.24 5.69
N ARG A 109 17.78 -2.73 4.59
CA ARG A 109 17.93 -4.16 4.28
C ARG A 109 19.41 -4.52 4.13
N PRO A 110 19.90 -5.56 4.82
CA PRO A 110 21.27 -6.04 4.64
C PRO A 110 21.43 -6.68 3.26
N ALA A 111 22.64 -6.56 2.69
CA ALA A 111 23.03 -7.33 1.52
C ALA A 111 23.19 -8.82 1.89
N LEU A 112 22.98 -9.71 0.91
CA LEU A 112 23.01 -11.17 1.16
C LEU A 112 24.42 -11.71 1.41
N VAL A 113 25.44 -11.11 0.80
CA VAL A 113 26.82 -11.66 0.79
C VAL A 113 27.85 -10.69 1.37
N SER A 114 27.52 -9.41 1.49
CA SER A 114 28.46 -8.36 1.94
C SER A 114 27.95 -7.71 3.24
N PRO A 115 28.82 -7.06 4.05
CA PRO A 115 28.40 -6.33 5.25
C PRO A 115 27.63 -5.03 4.96
N LEU A 116 27.40 -4.68 3.69
CA LEU A 116 26.68 -3.48 3.29
C LEU A 116 25.17 -3.62 3.52
N ALA A 117 24.47 -2.48 3.59
CA ALA A 117 23.02 -2.41 3.69
C ALA A 117 22.49 -1.24 2.85
N GLY A 118 21.30 -1.41 2.27
CA GLY A 118 20.63 -0.39 1.46
C GLY A 118 19.22 -0.10 1.93
N TRP A 119 18.60 0.94 1.37
CA TRP A 119 17.21 1.31 1.65
C TRP A 119 16.27 0.68 0.62
N LYS A 120 15.12 0.20 1.07
CA LYS A 120 14.07 -0.35 0.21
C LYS A 120 12.71 0.18 0.63
N GLY A 121 11.99 0.75 -0.33
CA GLY A 121 10.60 1.19 -0.18
C GLY A 121 9.62 0.02 -0.33
N TYR A 122 8.62 0.00 0.54
CA TYR A 122 7.53 -0.96 0.54
C TYR A 122 6.20 -0.19 0.53
N PRO A 123 5.48 -0.16 -0.60
CA PRO A 123 4.19 0.51 -0.65
C PRO A 123 3.21 -0.12 0.33
N VAL A 124 2.59 0.72 1.14
CA VAL A 124 1.58 0.37 2.14
C VAL A 124 0.28 1.10 1.83
N ALA A 125 -0.85 0.44 2.04
CA ALA A 125 -2.15 1.08 2.00
C ALA A 125 -3.03 0.54 3.14
N LEU A 126 -3.72 1.45 3.81
CA LEU A 126 -4.72 1.13 4.82
C LEU A 126 -6.06 1.67 4.36
N ARG A 127 -7.11 0.86 4.45
CA ARG A 127 -8.48 1.28 4.21
C ARG A 127 -9.31 0.89 5.42
N SER A 128 -10.00 1.85 6.00
CA SER A 128 -10.88 1.62 7.14
C SER A 128 -12.22 2.28 6.90
N TRP A 129 -13.30 1.60 7.27
CA TRP A 129 -14.66 2.09 7.15
C TRP A 129 -15.47 1.71 8.37
N ARG A 130 -16.37 2.62 8.76
CA ARG A 130 -17.33 2.45 9.82
C ARG A 130 -18.74 2.59 9.26
N GLU A 131 -19.57 1.60 9.56
CA GLU A 131 -21.00 1.60 9.27
C GLU A 131 -21.75 1.11 10.51
N GLY A 132 -22.54 2.00 11.12
CA GLY A 132 -23.13 1.75 12.44
C GLY A 132 -22.06 1.53 13.52
N ASN A 133 -22.14 0.39 14.20
CA ASN A 133 -21.23 0.01 15.29
C ASN A 133 -20.04 -0.82 14.82
N SER A 134 -20.01 -1.22 13.55
CA SER A 134 -18.95 -2.07 13.01
C SER A 134 -17.86 -1.23 12.35
N VAL A 135 -16.61 -1.55 12.70
CA VAL A 135 -15.41 -1.01 12.04
C VAL A 135 -14.70 -2.16 11.35
N GLU A 136 -14.47 -1.98 10.06
CA GLU A 136 -13.68 -2.89 9.24
C GLU A 136 -12.43 -2.17 8.78
N THR A 137 -11.28 -2.82 8.96
CA THR A 137 -10.00 -2.28 8.50
C THR A 137 -9.27 -3.31 7.68
N GLN A 138 -8.67 -2.82 6.60
CA GLN A 138 -7.90 -3.59 5.66
C GLN A 138 -6.53 -2.98 5.46
N LEU A 139 -5.50 -3.81 5.64
CA LEU A 139 -4.11 -3.45 5.39
C LEU A 139 -3.62 -4.15 4.13
N GLU A 140 -2.89 -3.41 3.29
CA GLU A 140 -2.21 -3.89 2.11
C GLU A 140 -0.73 -3.53 2.16
N LEU A 141 0.14 -4.52 1.97
CA LEU A 141 1.58 -4.37 1.85
C LEU A 141 2.04 -4.97 0.53
N LYS A 142 2.79 -4.21 -0.28
CA LYS A 142 3.36 -4.69 -1.53
C LYS A 142 4.83 -5.05 -1.36
N VAL A 143 5.15 -6.33 -1.48
CA VAL A 143 6.53 -6.83 -1.42
C VAL A 143 7.04 -7.10 -2.83
N GLY A 144 8.07 -6.37 -3.22
CA GLY A 144 8.79 -6.60 -4.47
C GLY A 144 9.80 -7.73 -4.34
N TYR A 145 9.68 -8.76 -5.17
CA TYR A 145 10.63 -9.87 -5.29
C TYR A 145 10.98 -10.14 -6.75
N SER A 146 12.16 -10.69 -6.98
CA SER A 146 12.57 -11.19 -8.28
C SER A 146 12.16 -12.65 -8.42
N SER A 147 11.46 -12.99 -9.50
CA SER A 147 11.17 -14.38 -9.84
C SER A 147 11.91 -14.75 -11.11
N THR A 148 12.52 -15.93 -11.09
CA THR A 148 13.12 -16.54 -12.28
C THR A 148 12.09 -17.45 -12.94
N CYS A 149 11.84 -17.26 -14.24
CA CYS A 149 10.88 -18.10 -14.95
C CYS A 149 11.42 -19.54 -15.06
N PRO A 150 10.70 -20.56 -14.55
CA PRO A 150 11.18 -21.94 -14.56
C PRO A 150 11.40 -22.47 -15.98
N CYS A 151 10.57 -22.04 -16.95
CA CYS A 151 10.73 -22.40 -18.35
C CYS A 151 12.02 -21.82 -18.96
N SER A 152 12.32 -20.54 -18.68
CA SER A 152 13.56 -19.91 -19.14
C SER A 152 14.80 -20.58 -18.52
N ALA A 153 14.71 -21.01 -17.26
CA ALA A 153 15.80 -21.69 -16.58
C ALA A 153 16.02 -23.11 -17.11
N ALA A 154 14.94 -23.83 -17.44
CA ALA A 154 15.01 -25.14 -18.07
C ALA A 154 15.64 -25.05 -19.47
N LEU A 155 15.20 -24.08 -20.28
CA LEU A 155 15.75 -23.85 -21.62
C LEU A 155 17.24 -23.48 -21.57
N ALA A 156 17.64 -22.61 -20.64
CA ALA A 156 19.05 -22.27 -20.46
C ALA A 156 19.91 -23.51 -20.18
N ARG A 157 19.46 -24.41 -19.29
CA ARG A 157 20.14 -25.69 -19.02
C ARG A 157 20.22 -26.58 -20.25
N GLN A 158 19.15 -26.66 -21.04
CA GLN A 158 19.13 -27.45 -22.27
C GLN A 158 20.14 -26.94 -23.29
N LEU A 159 20.26 -25.62 -23.46
CA LEU A 159 21.25 -25.03 -24.38
C LEU A 159 22.69 -25.28 -23.92
N ILE A 160 22.94 -25.23 -22.61
CA ILE A 160 24.25 -25.57 -22.02
C ILE A 160 24.58 -27.05 -22.29
N GLN A 161 23.64 -27.97 -22.11
CA GLN A 161 23.84 -29.40 -22.42
C GLN A 161 24.14 -29.62 -23.91
N GLN A 162 23.39 -28.98 -24.81
CA GLN A 162 23.63 -29.09 -26.26
C GLN A 162 24.97 -28.50 -26.69
N GLN A 163 25.52 -27.54 -25.96
CA GLN A 163 26.86 -27.01 -26.24
C GLN A 163 27.94 -27.94 -25.70
N PHE A 164 27.74 -28.49 -24.50
CA PHE A 164 28.63 -29.50 -23.96
C PHE A 164 28.78 -30.70 -24.91
N ASP A 165 27.66 -31.21 -25.44
CA ASP A 165 27.68 -32.31 -26.43
C ASP A 165 28.41 -31.93 -27.73
N ARG A 166 28.38 -30.65 -28.12
CA ARG A 166 29.08 -30.15 -29.32
C ARG A 166 30.58 -30.00 -29.09
N ASP A 167 30.97 -29.48 -27.93
CA ASP A 167 32.38 -29.21 -27.60
C ASP A 167 33.14 -30.49 -27.27
N PHE A 168 32.48 -31.49 -26.68
CA PHE A 168 33.11 -32.72 -26.19
C PHE A 168 32.62 -34.01 -26.85
N GLY A 169 31.83 -33.91 -27.93
CA GLY A 169 31.27 -35.04 -28.64
C GLY A 169 32.34 -35.97 -29.21
N GLY A 170 32.69 -37.03 -28.47
CA GLY A 170 33.66 -38.05 -28.89
C GLY A 170 35.05 -37.91 -28.26
N GLU A 171 35.25 -37.00 -27.30
CA GLU A 171 36.54 -36.80 -26.62
C GLU A 171 36.61 -37.48 -25.23
N SER A 172 37.83 -37.78 -24.79
CA SER A 172 38.12 -38.26 -23.44
C SER A 172 38.11 -37.08 -22.47
N LEU A 173 37.13 -37.04 -21.57
CA LEU A 173 36.95 -35.97 -20.60
C LEU A 173 37.72 -36.22 -19.30
N ASP A 174 38.50 -35.22 -18.86
CA ASP A 174 39.01 -35.15 -17.49
C ASP A 174 38.29 -34.07 -16.66
N HIS A 175 38.40 -34.19 -15.34
CA HIS A 175 37.70 -33.31 -14.40
C HIS A 175 38.18 -31.85 -14.42
N ALA A 176 39.47 -31.59 -14.70
CA ALA A 176 39.99 -30.23 -14.77
C ALA A 176 39.42 -29.50 -15.99
N SER A 177 39.40 -30.18 -17.13
CA SER A 177 38.87 -29.67 -18.40
C SER A 177 37.37 -29.30 -18.29
N ILE A 178 36.55 -30.10 -17.61
CA ILE A 178 35.13 -29.79 -17.37
C ILE A 178 34.97 -28.57 -16.46
N ARG A 179 35.80 -28.48 -15.41
CA ARG A 179 35.72 -27.37 -14.44
C ARG A 179 36.08 -26.04 -15.09
N ASP A 180 37.11 -26.03 -15.93
CA ASP A 180 37.55 -24.84 -16.66
C ASP A 180 36.46 -24.42 -17.67
N TRP A 181 35.91 -25.36 -18.43
CA TRP A 181 34.81 -25.10 -19.38
C TRP A 181 33.57 -24.47 -18.72
N LEU A 182 33.18 -24.91 -17.52
CA LEU A 182 32.07 -24.31 -16.76
C LEU A 182 32.33 -22.86 -16.34
N GLY A 183 33.60 -22.46 -16.24
CA GLY A 183 34.02 -21.10 -15.92
C GLY A 183 34.13 -20.19 -17.15
N GLU A 184 34.17 -20.76 -18.34
CA GLU A 184 34.28 -20.00 -19.60
C GLU A 184 32.93 -19.49 -20.10
N SER A 185 32.96 -18.40 -20.86
CA SER A 185 31.77 -17.80 -21.50
C SER A 185 31.03 -18.76 -22.44
N HIS A 186 31.72 -19.76 -22.99
CA HIS A 186 31.15 -20.78 -23.89
C HIS A 186 30.23 -21.75 -23.13
N GLY A 187 30.50 -22.01 -21.84
CA GLY A 187 29.69 -22.88 -20.98
C GLY A 187 28.42 -22.23 -20.42
N ILE A 188 28.23 -20.92 -20.63
CA ILE A 188 27.06 -20.14 -20.16
C ILE A 188 26.41 -19.41 -21.34
N LEU A 189 25.87 -20.17 -22.29
CA LEU A 189 25.21 -19.63 -23.48
C LEU A 189 23.92 -18.87 -23.23
N ALA A 190 23.27 -19.13 -22.10
CA ALA A 190 21.99 -18.52 -21.76
C ALA A 190 21.87 -18.36 -20.25
N THR A 191 21.40 -17.19 -19.81
CA THR A 191 20.98 -16.95 -18.43
C THR A 191 19.46 -16.88 -18.33
N PRO A 192 18.85 -17.44 -17.27
CA PRO A 192 17.42 -17.34 -17.05
C PRO A 192 16.98 -15.88 -16.94
N THR A 193 15.85 -15.53 -17.57
CA THR A 193 15.28 -14.19 -17.43
C THR A 193 14.65 -14.01 -16.06
N VAL A 194 14.93 -12.86 -15.43
CA VAL A 194 14.40 -12.49 -14.11
C VAL A 194 13.45 -11.30 -14.27
N SER A 195 12.29 -11.36 -13.62
CA SER A 195 11.31 -10.27 -13.61
C SER A 195 11.01 -9.79 -12.21
N ALA A 196 10.84 -8.47 -12.05
CA ALA A 196 10.37 -7.88 -10.81
C ALA A 196 8.86 -8.12 -10.67
N VAL A 197 8.46 -8.78 -9.59
CA VAL A 197 7.07 -9.07 -9.26
C VAL A 197 6.71 -8.31 -7.98
N ARG A 198 5.51 -7.73 -7.92
CA ARG A 198 4.93 -7.14 -6.70
C ARG A 198 3.73 -7.97 -6.29
N ARG A 199 3.76 -8.53 -5.08
CA ARG A 199 2.59 -9.19 -4.49
C ARG A 199 2.02 -8.31 -3.37
N GLY A 200 0.73 -8.04 -3.43
CA GLY A 200 -0.02 -7.41 -2.34
C GLY A 200 -0.63 -8.50 -1.45
N SER A 201 -0.40 -8.42 -0.15
CA SER A 201 -1.17 -9.20 0.83
C SER A 201 -2.25 -8.29 1.42
N ARG A 202 -3.49 -8.76 1.46
CA ARG A 202 -4.64 -8.01 1.96
C ARG A 202 -5.23 -8.76 3.15
N CYS A 203 -5.14 -8.16 4.34
CA CYS A 203 -5.73 -8.71 5.55
C CYS A 203 -6.87 -7.79 5.98
N GLY A 204 -8.08 -8.33 6.12
CA GLY A 204 -9.25 -7.63 6.63
C GLY A 204 -9.62 -8.17 8.01
N TRP A 205 -9.90 -7.28 8.95
CA TRP A 205 -10.31 -7.66 10.30
C TRP A 205 -11.56 -6.87 10.68
N PRO A 206 -12.67 -7.54 11.04
CA PRO A 206 -13.71 -6.89 11.82
C PRO A 206 -13.14 -6.63 13.21
N MET A 207 -13.30 -5.40 13.72
CA MET A 207 -12.60 -5.02 14.95
C MET A 207 -13.04 -5.82 16.19
N GLU A 208 -14.24 -6.44 16.15
CA GLU A 208 -14.74 -7.37 17.15
C GLU A 208 -13.93 -8.68 17.26
N SER A 209 -13.15 -9.04 16.23
CA SER A 209 -12.33 -10.27 16.23
C SER A 209 -10.89 -10.07 16.69
N ILE A 210 -10.45 -8.83 16.94
CA ILE A 210 -9.09 -8.55 17.45
C ILE A 210 -9.11 -8.62 18.98
N ARG A 211 -9.37 -9.81 19.53
CA ARG A 211 -8.96 -10.11 20.91
C ARG A 211 -7.48 -10.47 20.88
N ARG A 212 -6.68 -9.77 21.68
CA ARG A 212 -5.26 -10.05 21.86
C ARG A 212 -5.07 -11.55 22.15
N PRO A 213 -4.17 -12.28 21.47
CA PRO A 213 -3.63 -13.50 22.04
C PRO A 213 -3.04 -13.12 23.39
N GLY A 214 -3.53 -13.74 24.46
CA GLY A 214 -3.04 -13.50 25.81
C GLY A 214 -1.53 -13.70 25.86
N LEU A 215 -0.84 -12.70 26.39
CA LEU A 215 0.49 -12.87 27.00
C LEU A 215 0.25 -13.46 28.39
N THR A 216 0.23 -14.79 28.46
CA THR A 216 0.77 -15.66 29.53
C THR A 216 0.58 -17.10 29.11
#